data_AF-A0A6I1JXR4-F1
#
_entry.id   AF-A0A6I1JXR4-F1
#
_cell.length_a   1.000
_cell.length_b   1.000
_cell.length_c   1.000
_cell.angle_alpha   90.00
_cell.angle_beta   90.00
_cell.angle_gamma   90.00
#
_symmetry.space_group_name_H-M   'P 1'
#
loop_
_entity.id
_entity.type
_entity.pdbx_description
1 polymer ?
#
loop_
_entity_poly.entity_id
_entity_poly.type
_entity_poly.pdbx_seq_one_letter_code
_entity_poly.pdbx_strand_id
1 'polypeptide(L)'
;MLTSHELFGFMPPTLAADILEHAHTHDRDLYRATLTAVANARKVRPVFLDKQPRPARHAGMIAYLSRPGLELAAGTLLRGWLLKAHKSVLAGFLDGIGIAHKDGVVDDLPESVDDAKLKSAVDALLAQHPADVVKVYLHSFNTMNESQWKNLEALLKDDARLQF
;
A
#
# COMPACT_ATOMS: atom_id res chain seq x y z
N MET A 1 -3.86 12.96 -3.08
CA MET A 1 -3.31 11.58 -3.05
C MET A 1 -3.49 11.07 -1.65
N LEU A 2 -3.88 9.82 -1.46
CA LEU A 2 -3.99 9.26 -0.13
C LEU A 2 -2.60 8.86 0.37
N THR A 3 -2.22 9.37 1.53
CA THR A 3 -1.08 8.92 2.33
C THR A 3 -1.32 7.50 2.87
N SER A 4 -0.31 6.87 3.47
CA SER A 4 -0.40 5.46 3.88
C SER A 4 -1.47 5.24 4.96
N HIS A 5 -1.57 6.14 5.93
CA HIS A 5 -2.62 6.04 6.95
C HIS A 5 -4.01 6.33 6.36
N GLU A 6 -4.14 7.28 5.43
CA GLU A 6 -5.40 7.55 4.74
C GLU A 6 -5.84 6.33 3.92
N LEU A 7 -4.91 5.63 3.26
CA LEU A 7 -5.20 4.37 2.57
C LEU A 7 -5.84 3.35 3.52
N PHE A 8 -5.31 3.17 4.73
CA PHE A 8 -5.95 2.30 5.74
C PHE A 8 -7.31 2.82 6.24
N GLY A 9 -7.56 4.13 6.14
CA GLY A 9 -8.83 4.74 6.50
C GLY A 9 -9.92 4.59 5.42
N PHE A 10 -9.54 4.55 4.14
CA PHE A 10 -10.47 4.51 3.01
C PHE A 10 -10.60 3.13 2.36
N MET A 11 -9.58 2.27 2.43
CA MET A 11 -9.66 0.94 1.82
C MET A 11 -10.70 0.04 2.50
N PRO A 12 -11.25 -0.97 1.81
CA PRO A 12 -12.15 -1.93 2.41
C PRO A 12 -11.54 -2.59 3.67
N PRO A 13 -12.29 -2.70 4.78
CA PRO A 13 -11.76 -3.29 6.02
C PRO A 13 -11.24 -4.73 5.85
N THR A 14 -11.82 -5.48 4.90
CA THR A 14 -11.37 -6.83 4.54
C THR A 14 -9.96 -6.81 3.94
N LEU A 15 -9.68 -5.89 3.01
CA LEU A 15 -8.35 -5.73 2.44
C LEU A 15 -7.31 -5.33 3.50
N ALA A 16 -7.66 -4.38 4.37
CA ALA A 16 -6.78 -3.98 5.48
C ALA A 16 -6.46 -5.15 6.43
N ALA A 17 -7.45 -6.01 6.71
CA ALA A 17 -7.25 -7.21 7.51
C ALA A 17 -6.39 -8.25 6.78
N ASP A 18 -6.59 -8.44 5.47
CA ASP A 18 -5.81 -9.35 4.64
C ASP A 18 -4.34 -8.94 4.56
N ILE A 19 -4.03 -7.63 4.50
CA ILE A 19 -2.67 -7.10 4.58
C ILE A 19 -1.99 -7.52 5.90
N LEU A 20 -2.70 -7.38 7.02
CA LEU A 20 -2.19 -7.77 8.34
C LEU A 20 -2.05 -9.29 8.48
N GLU A 21 -2.96 -10.08 7.91
CA GLU A 21 -2.88 -11.53 7.92
C GLU A 21 -1.75 -12.04 7.04
N HIS A 22 -1.53 -11.42 5.88
CA HIS A 22 -0.41 -11.73 5.00
C HIS A 22 0.92 -11.46 5.71
N ALA A 23 1.07 -10.30 6.35
CA ALA A 23 2.26 -9.98 7.15
C ALA A 23 2.42 -10.99 8.29
N HIS A 24 1.37 -11.30 9.03
CA HIS A 24 1.43 -12.29 10.10
C HIS A 24 1.94 -13.66 9.63
N THR A 25 1.51 -14.10 8.45
CA THR A 25 1.79 -15.43 7.90
C THR A 25 3.15 -15.51 7.21
N HIS A 26 3.54 -14.48 6.44
CA HIS A 26 4.70 -14.51 5.54
C HIS A 26 5.84 -13.57 5.96
N ASP A 27 5.60 -12.69 6.93
CA ASP A 27 6.56 -11.70 7.41
C ASP A 27 6.38 -11.36 8.89
N ARG A 28 6.73 -12.32 9.75
CA ARG A 28 6.54 -12.23 11.20
C ARG A 28 7.22 -11.01 11.82
N ASP A 29 8.35 -10.58 11.27
CA ASP A 29 9.09 -9.43 11.78
C ASP A 29 8.39 -8.13 11.42
N LEU A 30 7.92 -7.97 10.17
CA LEU A 30 7.07 -6.85 9.79
C LEU A 30 5.81 -6.78 10.65
N TYR A 31 5.12 -7.91 10.82
CA TYR A 31 3.92 -7.98 11.64
C TYR A 31 4.17 -7.54 13.09
N ARG A 32 5.26 -8.03 13.70
CA ARG A 32 5.66 -7.65 15.07
C ARG A 32 6.02 -6.18 15.18
N ALA A 33 6.71 -5.63 14.18
CA ALA A 33 7.05 -4.21 14.14
C ALA A 33 5.78 -3.34 14.07
N THR A 34 4.84 -3.68 13.18
CA THR A 34 3.53 -3.00 13.10
C THR A 34 2.76 -3.11 14.41
N LEU A 35 2.66 -4.30 15.01
CA LEU A 35 1.97 -4.52 16.28
C LEU A 35 2.59 -3.69 17.41
N THR A 36 3.92 -3.62 17.45
CA THR A 36 4.66 -2.82 18.44
C THR A 36 4.40 -1.32 18.26
N ALA A 37 4.41 -0.83 17.02
CA ALA A 37 4.07 0.57 16.72
C ALA A 37 2.65 0.92 17.19
N VAL A 38 1.66 0.05 16.92
CA VAL A 38 0.28 0.23 17.40
C VAL A 38 0.22 0.17 18.93
N ALA A 39 0.92 -0.78 19.58
CA ALA A 39 0.96 -0.89 21.03
C ALA A 39 1.52 0.38 21.69
N ASN A 40 2.61 0.93 21.13
CA ASN A 40 3.21 2.18 21.58
C ASN A 40 2.25 3.35 21.44
N ALA A 41 1.58 3.49 20.28
CA ALA A 41 0.57 4.53 20.07
C ALA A 41 -0.64 4.39 21.01
N ARG A 42 -0.96 3.16 21.42
CA ARG A 42 -2.00 2.84 22.41
C ARG A 42 -1.55 3.00 23.86
N LYS A 43 -0.25 3.24 24.11
CA LYS A 43 0.36 3.26 25.46
C LYS A 43 0.13 1.94 26.22
N VAL A 44 0.18 0.81 25.52
CA VAL A 44 0.08 -0.55 26.11
C VAL A 44 1.32 -1.38 25.75
N ARG A 45 1.57 -2.44 26.51
CA ARG A 45 2.63 -3.40 26.14
C ARG A 45 2.19 -4.24 24.93
N PRO A 46 3.10 -4.62 24.00
CA PRO A 46 2.76 -5.47 22.85
C PRO A 46 2.01 -6.76 23.22
N VAL A 47 2.42 -7.41 24.33
CA VAL A 47 1.78 -8.63 24.86
C VAL A 47 0.28 -8.46 25.17
N PHE A 48 -0.19 -7.24 25.45
CA PHE A 48 -1.61 -6.97 25.65
C PHE A 48 -2.40 -7.16 24.35
N LEU A 49 -1.82 -6.76 23.21
CA LEU A 49 -2.41 -6.98 21.90
C LEU A 49 -2.28 -8.45 21.49
N ASP A 50 -1.15 -9.08 21.73
CA ASP A 50 -0.92 -10.50 21.36
C ASP A 50 -1.93 -11.47 21.99
N LYS A 51 -2.44 -11.15 23.19
CA LYS A 51 -3.45 -11.95 23.88
C LYS A 51 -4.86 -11.81 23.28
N GLN A 52 -5.10 -10.81 22.43
CA GLN A 52 -6.41 -10.61 21.82
C GLN A 52 -6.66 -11.64 20.70
N PRO A 53 -7.91 -12.12 20.54
CA PRO A 53 -8.28 -12.89 19.37
C PRO A 53 -7.90 -12.14 18.09
N ARG A 54 -7.30 -12.84 17.13
CA ARG A 54 -6.72 -12.23 15.93
C ARG A 54 -7.66 -11.30 15.16
N PRO A 55 -8.93 -11.65 14.90
CA PRO A 55 -9.85 -10.73 14.21
C PRO A 55 -10.03 -9.40 14.98
N ALA A 56 -10.23 -9.47 16.29
CA ALA A 56 -10.37 -8.29 17.14
C ALA A 56 -9.07 -7.48 17.23
N ARG A 57 -7.92 -8.18 17.29
CA ARG A 57 -6.59 -7.57 17.28
C ARG A 57 -6.35 -6.78 16.00
N HIS A 58 -6.61 -7.38 14.84
CA HIS A 58 -6.43 -6.73 13.54
C HIS A 58 -7.38 -5.56 13.36
N ALA A 59 -8.66 -5.70 13.68
CA ALA A 59 -9.60 -4.58 13.66
C ALA A 59 -9.12 -3.40 14.52
N GLY A 60 -8.62 -3.69 15.73
CA GLY A 60 -8.03 -2.68 16.60
C GLY A 60 -6.72 -2.07 16.07
N MET A 61 -5.90 -2.84 15.36
CA MET A 61 -4.69 -2.34 14.70
C MET A 61 -5.04 -1.41 13.54
N ILE A 62 -6.00 -1.78 12.69
CA ILE A 62 -6.44 -0.99 11.54
C ILE A 62 -6.93 0.39 12.00
N ALA A 63 -7.73 0.46 13.06
CA ALA A 63 -8.21 1.72 13.63
C ALA A 63 -7.12 2.68 14.14
N TYR A 64 -5.89 2.17 14.36
CA TYR A 64 -4.72 2.98 14.70
C TYR A 64 -3.84 3.25 13.49
N LEU A 65 -3.71 2.28 12.57
CA LEU A 65 -2.99 2.46 11.31
C LEU A 65 -3.64 3.52 10.42
N SER A 66 -4.94 3.75 10.55
CA SER A 66 -5.67 4.81 9.86
C SER A 66 -5.41 6.23 10.40
N ARG A 67 -4.52 6.39 11.39
CA ARG A 67 -4.25 7.69 12.03
C ARG A 67 -2.95 8.31 11.52
N PRO A 68 -2.89 9.65 11.37
CA PRO A 68 -1.68 10.33 10.87
C PRO A 68 -0.39 9.99 11.62
N GLY A 69 -0.48 9.78 12.94
CA GLY A 69 0.68 9.43 13.77
C GLY A 69 1.28 8.05 13.49
N LEU A 70 0.64 7.22 12.68
CA LEU A 70 1.11 5.88 12.29
C LEU A 70 1.56 5.82 10.83
N GLU A 71 1.71 6.96 10.14
CA GLU A 71 2.08 7.03 8.72
C GLU A 71 3.28 6.13 8.36
N LEU A 72 4.35 6.20 9.14
CA LEU A 72 5.55 5.38 8.89
C LEU A 72 5.27 3.87 9.01
N ALA A 73 4.52 3.47 10.04
CA ALA A 73 4.18 2.06 10.28
C ALA A 73 3.22 1.53 9.21
N ALA A 74 2.22 2.33 8.83
CA ALA A 74 1.30 2.04 7.75
C ALA A 74 2.04 1.90 6.41
N GLY A 75 2.90 2.86 6.06
CA GLY A 75 3.66 2.83 4.81
C GLY A 75 4.64 1.65 4.75
N THR A 76 5.28 1.29 5.87
CA THR A 76 6.18 0.13 5.93
C THR A 76 5.41 -1.19 5.74
N LEU A 77 4.23 -1.31 6.36
CA LEU A 77 3.35 -2.47 6.19
C LEU A 77 2.87 -2.61 4.73
N LEU A 78 2.43 -1.50 4.11
CA LEU A 78 2.00 -1.49 2.70
C LEU A 78 3.14 -1.87 1.76
N ARG A 79 4.34 -1.28 1.91
CA ARG A 79 5.52 -1.64 1.10
C ARG A 79 5.84 -3.13 1.20
N GLY A 80 5.90 -3.64 2.43
CA GLY A 80 6.22 -5.05 2.67
C GLY A 80 5.19 -6.00 2.06
N TRP A 81 3.90 -5.67 2.18
CA TRP A 81 2.84 -6.43 1.54
C TRP A 81 2.91 -6.38 0.01
N LEU A 82 3.05 -5.18 -0.58
CA LEU A 82 3.16 -4.99 -2.03
C LEU A 82 4.36 -5.76 -2.62
N LEU A 83 5.54 -5.63 -2.02
CA LEU A 83 6.76 -6.27 -2.48
C LEU A 83 6.76 -7.80 -2.33
N LYS A 84 5.99 -8.35 -1.39
CA LYS A 84 5.96 -9.81 -1.16
C LYS A 84 4.78 -10.49 -1.85
N ALA A 85 3.60 -9.89 -1.81
CA ALA A 85 2.36 -10.48 -2.33
C ALA A 85 2.02 -10.05 -3.76
N HIS A 86 2.46 -8.87 -4.19
CA HIS A 86 1.97 -8.22 -5.41
C HIS A 86 3.07 -7.79 -6.37
N LYS A 87 4.20 -8.52 -6.40
CA LYS A 87 5.31 -8.25 -7.34
C LYS A 87 4.88 -8.10 -8.79
N SER A 88 3.90 -8.89 -9.23
CA SER A 88 3.36 -8.81 -10.59
C SER A 88 2.68 -7.47 -10.88
N VAL A 89 2.01 -6.86 -9.90
CA VAL A 89 1.42 -5.52 -10.04
C VAL A 89 2.53 -4.47 -10.20
N LEU A 90 3.58 -4.57 -9.38
CA LEU A 90 4.70 -3.63 -9.40
C LEU A 90 5.47 -3.73 -10.73
N ALA A 91 5.82 -4.95 -11.13
CA ALA A 91 6.51 -5.21 -12.39
C ALA A 91 5.64 -4.80 -13.59
N GLY A 92 4.38 -5.25 -13.62
CA GLY A 92 3.46 -4.95 -14.72
C GLY A 92 3.22 -3.46 -14.94
N PHE A 93 3.20 -2.66 -13.87
CA PHE A 93 3.13 -1.21 -13.99
C PHE A 93 4.36 -0.64 -14.69
N LEU A 94 5.54 -0.97 -14.17
CA LEU A 94 6.83 -0.46 -14.63
C LEU A 94 7.14 -0.91 -16.06
N ASP A 95 6.85 -2.18 -16.39
CA ASP A 95 6.91 -2.71 -17.74
C ASP A 95 5.97 -1.94 -18.70
N GLY A 96 4.74 -1.67 -18.26
CA GLY A 96 3.74 -0.96 -19.05
C GLY A 96 4.15 0.47 -19.43
N ILE A 97 4.91 1.14 -18.56
CA ILE A 97 5.46 2.49 -18.83
C ILE A 97 6.88 2.45 -19.43
N GLY A 98 7.50 1.27 -19.51
CA GLY A 98 8.82 1.04 -20.11
C GLY A 98 10.00 1.41 -19.21
N ILE A 99 9.85 1.27 -17.89
CA ILE A 99 10.93 1.51 -16.92
C ILE A 99 11.58 0.18 -16.55
N ALA A 100 12.90 0.10 -16.76
CA ALA A 100 13.68 -1.06 -16.36
C ALA A 100 13.67 -1.20 -14.83
N HIS A 101 13.40 -2.40 -14.34
CA HIS A 101 13.26 -2.67 -12.92
C HIS A 101 13.82 -4.05 -12.55
N LYS A 102 14.00 -4.28 -11.25
CA LYS A 102 14.30 -5.60 -10.69
C LYS A 102 13.19 -6.02 -9.74
N ASP A 103 12.38 -7.00 -10.16
CA ASP A 103 11.24 -7.51 -9.38
C ASP A 103 10.26 -6.42 -8.89
N GLY A 104 9.99 -5.41 -9.72
CA GLY A 104 9.12 -4.29 -9.37
C GLY A 104 9.79 -3.18 -8.56
N VAL A 105 11.11 -3.23 -8.38
CA VAL A 105 11.92 -2.22 -7.67
C VAL A 105 12.79 -1.46 -8.67
N VAL A 106 12.86 -0.15 -8.49
CA VAL A 106 13.66 0.78 -9.30
C VAL A 106 14.49 1.65 -8.38
N ASP A 107 15.67 2.06 -8.86
CA ASP A 107 16.54 3.00 -8.13
C ASP A 107 16.13 4.45 -8.42
N ASP A 108 15.84 4.76 -9.68
CA ASP A 108 15.44 6.08 -10.13
C ASP A 108 14.18 6.02 -11.00
N LEU A 109 13.33 7.02 -10.85
CA LEU A 109 12.18 7.25 -11.73
C LEU A 109 12.43 8.47 -12.62
N PRO A 110 12.02 8.43 -13.90
CA PRO A 110 12.10 9.59 -14.77
C PRO A 110 11.30 10.76 -14.19
N GLU A 111 11.69 12.00 -14.53
CA GLU A 111 10.97 13.21 -14.07
C GLU A 111 9.53 13.27 -14.58
N SER A 112 9.26 12.64 -15.73
CA SER A 112 7.94 12.60 -16.33
C SER A 112 7.71 11.30 -17.10
N VAL A 113 6.43 10.98 -17.30
CA VAL A 113 5.97 9.87 -18.13
C VAL A 113 4.89 10.39 -19.07
N ASP A 114 4.80 9.81 -20.27
CA ASP A 114 3.76 10.15 -21.23
C ASP A 114 2.36 9.73 -20.74
N ASP A 115 1.36 10.58 -20.96
CA ASP A 115 -0.02 10.37 -20.48
C ASP A 115 -0.66 9.13 -21.11
N ALA A 116 -0.43 8.89 -22.41
CA ALA A 116 -1.02 7.75 -23.10
C ALA A 116 -0.39 6.44 -22.60
N LYS A 117 0.93 6.41 -22.39
CA LYS A 117 1.62 5.28 -21.76
C LYS A 117 1.12 5.01 -20.34
N LEU A 118 1.03 6.06 -19.51
CA LEU A 118 0.57 5.92 -18.14
C LEU A 118 -0.85 5.37 -18.08
N LYS A 119 -1.77 5.93 -18.87
CA LYS A 119 -3.15 5.46 -18.93
C LYS A 119 -3.24 4.01 -19.41
N SER A 120 -2.50 3.67 -20.47
CA SER A 120 -2.45 2.30 -20.99
C SER A 120 -1.92 1.30 -19.94
N ALA A 121 -0.90 1.68 -19.17
CA ALA A 121 -0.35 0.83 -18.11
C ALA A 121 -1.37 0.61 -16.98
N VAL A 122 -2.07 1.66 -16.57
CA VAL A 122 -3.11 1.57 -15.53
C VAL A 122 -4.30 0.72 -16.00
N ASP A 123 -4.77 0.90 -17.24
CA ASP A 123 -5.84 0.08 -17.81
C ASP A 123 -5.44 -1.40 -17.88
N ALA A 124 -4.20 -1.70 -18.26
CA ALA A 124 -3.67 -3.06 -18.28
C ALA A 124 -3.61 -3.69 -16.89
N LEU A 125 -3.22 -2.93 -15.86
CA LEU A 125 -3.22 -3.40 -14.47
C LEU A 125 -4.63 -3.72 -13.97
N LEU A 126 -5.58 -2.81 -14.19
CA LEU A 126 -6.97 -3.00 -13.77
C LEU A 126 -7.63 -4.21 -14.45
N ALA A 127 -7.18 -4.58 -15.65
CA ALA A 127 -7.66 -5.77 -16.35
C ALA A 127 -7.07 -7.08 -15.77
N GLN A 128 -5.87 -7.05 -15.20
CA GLN A 128 -5.14 -8.25 -14.78
C GLN A 128 -5.16 -8.50 -13.27
N HIS A 129 -5.49 -7.48 -12.48
CA HIS A 129 -5.40 -7.51 -11.02
C HIS A 129 -6.66 -6.99 -10.34
N PRO A 130 -6.93 -7.38 -9.09
CA PRO A 130 -8.03 -6.82 -8.32
C PRO A 130 -7.92 -5.30 -8.21
N ALA A 131 -9.00 -4.59 -8.50
CA ALA A 131 -9.00 -3.12 -8.56
C ALA A 131 -8.48 -2.48 -7.26
N ASP A 132 -8.87 -2.97 -6.09
CA ASP A 132 -8.43 -2.40 -4.82
C ASP A 132 -6.92 -2.53 -4.58
N VAL A 133 -6.30 -3.63 -5.04
CA VAL A 133 -4.85 -3.80 -4.97
C VAL A 133 -4.15 -2.79 -5.88
N VAL A 134 -4.68 -2.57 -7.09
CA VAL A 134 -4.16 -1.58 -8.04
C VAL A 134 -4.27 -0.17 -7.46
N LYS A 135 -5.41 0.19 -6.86
CA LYS A 135 -5.60 1.48 -6.16
C LYS A 135 -4.56 1.68 -5.07
N VAL A 136 -4.43 0.73 -4.15
CA VAL A 136 -3.45 0.81 -3.05
C VAL A 136 -2.04 0.98 -3.60
N TYR A 137 -1.68 0.20 -4.62
CA TYR A 137 -0.37 0.29 -5.25
C TYR A 137 -0.12 1.67 -5.87
N LEU A 138 -1.01 2.19 -6.72
CA LEU A 138 -0.79 3.46 -7.43
C LEU A 138 -0.74 4.66 -6.47
N HIS A 139 -1.62 4.69 -5.45
CA HIS A 139 -1.54 5.72 -4.41
C HIS A 139 -0.25 5.62 -3.59
N SER A 140 0.18 4.40 -3.24
CA SER A 140 1.45 4.18 -2.54
C SER A 140 2.63 4.60 -3.42
N PHE A 141 2.64 4.21 -4.69
CA PHE A 141 3.69 4.57 -5.65
C PHE A 141 3.87 6.08 -5.76
N ASN A 142 2.77 6.83 -5.86
CA ASN A 142 2.87 8.29 -6.01
C ASN A 142 3.30 9.01 -4.71
N THR A 143 3.00 8.45 -3.54
CA THR A 143 3.34 9.08 -2.25
C THR A 143 4.70 8.65 -1.70
N MET A 144 5.19 7.47 -2.09
CA MET A 144 6.43 6.90 -1.58
C MET A 144 7.66 7.27 -2.38
N ASN A 145 7.50 7.72 -3.61
CA ASN A 145 8.58 8.10 -4.50
C ASN A 145 8.74 9.62 -4.54
N GLU A 146 9.97 10.08 -4.75
CA GLU A 146 10.29 11.51 -4.89
C GLU A 146 9.71 12.10 -6.18
N SER A 147 9.72 11.31 -7.25
CA SER A 147 9.12 11.65 -8.54
C SER A 147 7.60 11.55 -8.45
N GLN A 148 6.96 12.59 -7.91
CA GLN A 148 5.51 12.74 -7.83
C GLN A 148 4.96 13.18 -9.20
N TRP A 149 4.67 12.21 -10.06
CA TRP A 149 4.17 12.49 -11.40
C TRP A 149 2.78 13.16 -11.37
N LYS A 150 2.71 14.40 -11.84
CA LYS A 150 1.48 15.20 -11.84
C LYS A 150 0.34 14.58 -12.66
N ASN A 151 0.68 13.86 -13.73
CA ASN A 151 -0.31 13.16 -14.56
C ASN A 151 -0.87 11.91 -13.86
N LEU A 152 -0.05 11.18 -13.09
CA LEU A 152 -0.56 10.13 -12.21
C LEU A 152 -1.44 10.71 -11.11
N GLU A 153 -1.05 11.87 -10.57
CA GLU A 153 -1.87 12.60 -9.60
C GLU A 153 -3.25 12.96 -10.16
N ALA A 154 -3.31 13.50 -11.39
CA ALA A 154 -4.57 13.81 -12.05
C ALA A 154 -5.40 12.55 -12.28
N LEU A 155 -4.78 11.47 -12.78
CA LEU A 155 -5.48 10.21 -13.05
C LEU A 155 -6.11 9.60 -11.80
N LEU A 156 -5.39 9.60 -10.66
CA LEU A 156 -5.90 9.13 -9.38
C LEU A 156 -7.05 10.00 -8.82
N LYS A 157 -7.16 11.26 -9.25
CA LYS A 157 -8.24 12.17 -8.87
C LYS A 157 -9.45 12.06 -9.80
N ASP A 158 -9.24 11.84 -11.09
CA ASP A 158 -10.30 11.98 -12.10
C ASP A 158 -10.90 10.63 -12.53
N ASP A 159 -10.16 9.53 -12.40
CA ASP A 159 -10.67 8.20 -12.76
C ASP A 159 -11.43 7.56 -11.58
N ALA A 160 -12.75 7.44 -11.71
CA ALA A 160 -13.61 6.82 -10.71
C ALA A 160 -13.22 5.37 -10.34
N ARG A 161 -12.55 4.65 -11.25
CA ARG A 161 -12.06 3.28 -10.98
C ARG A 161 -10.88 3.26 -10.02
N LEU A 162 -10.21 4.40 -9.82
CA LEU A 162 -9.03 4.54 -8.98
C LEU A 162 -9.33 5.19 -7.62
N GLN A 163 -10.56 5.67 -7.41
CA GLN A 163 -11.00 6.28 -6.16
C GLN A 163 -11.46 5.21 -5.15
N PHE A 164 -11.33 5.53 -3.85
CA PHE A 164 -11.89 4.75 -2.75
C PHE A 164 -13.25 5.30 -2.31
#